data_AF-A0A380C398-F1
#
_entry.id   AF-A0A380C398-F1
#
_cell.length_a   1.000
_cell.length_b   1.000
_cell.length_c   1.000
_cell.angle_alpha   90.00
_cell.angle_beta   90.00
_cell.angle_gamma   90.00
#
_symmetry.space_group_name_H-M   'P 1'
#
loop_
_entity.id
_entity.type
_entity.pdbx_description
1 polymer ?
#
loop_
_entity_poly.entity_id
_entity_poly.type
_entity_poly.pdbx_seq_one_letter_code
_entity_poly.pdbx_strand_id
1 'polypeptide(L)'
;MLIGTNQIEIMKLKNIFFPAIIFIIIGLSACKKEYYEETGKHDPNYNGTIWQYLQGRKDLFDTLTKVVEYAGMKDILDKESVTFFAPPDMSIVKAMKELNEYLVSRGQDTVTSYKQVDQSVWKDFLGMYIIKDKYVLKDFPQLDTINLETFGGQGYTSYSGRVMNIGVLYNDTKTVNSNGDIQIIKYSGYRQLYLNYVENYSSSNNLFSMTTGPVATSDIQPTNGVLHVLQFSRHIFGFQRLDFVRAAVDKGIKPLN
;
A
#
# COMPACT_ATOMS: atom_id res chain seq x y z
N MET A 1 4.70 -24.37 -77.50
CA MET A 1 5.09 -23.05 -76.94
C MET A 1 3.94 -22.11 -77.29
N LEU A 2 3.00 -21.70 -76.44
CA LEU A 2 2.98 -21.37 -75.01
C LEU A 2 1.59 -21.71 -74.43
N ILE A 3 1.49 -22.70 -73.54
CA ILE A 3 0.34 -22.88 -72.64
C ILE A 3 0.96 -23.28 -71.31
N GLY A 4 1.24 -22.32 -70.42
CA GLY A 4 1.95 -22.68 -69.18
C GLY A 4 2.22 -21.57 -68.16
N THR A 5 1.89 -20.30 -68.44
CA THR A 5 2.21 -19.19 -67.52
C THR A 5 0.97 -18.59 -66.85
N ASN A 6 -0.13 -18.36 -67.56
CA ASN A 6 -1.30 -17.65 -67.02
C ASN A 6 -2.13 -18.41 -65.97
N GLN A 7 -2.26 -19.74 -66.06
CA GLN A 7 -3.07 -20.52 -65.10
C GLN A 7 -2.39 -20.67 -63.73
N ILE A 8 -1.05 -20.63 -63.69
CA ILE A 8 -0.25 -20.75 -62.47
C ILE A 8 -0.26 -19.43 -61.69
N GLU A 9 -0.24 -18.28 -62.37
CA GLU A 9 -0.33 -16.97 -61.72
C GLU A 9 -1.70 -16.72 -61.06
N ILE A 10 -2.79 -17.08 -61.75
CA ILE A 10 -4.16 -16.91 -61.22
C ILE A 10 -4.40 -17.76 -59.96
N MET A 11 -3.83 -18.97 -59.91
CA MET A 11 -3.95 -19.87 -58.76
C MET A 11 -3.11 -19.41 -57.55
N LYS A 12 -1.93 -18.79 -57.79
CA LYS A 12 -1.10 -18.17 -56.75
C LYS A 12 -1.74 -16.90 -56.19
N LEU A 13 -2.39 -16.08 -57.02
CA LEU A 13 -3.08 -14.87 -56.58
C LEU A 13 -4.26 -15.21 -55.64
N LYS A 14 -5.05 -16.23 -55.99
CA LYS A 14 -6.21 -16.68 -55.19
C LYS A 14 -5.82 -17.27 -53.82
N ASN A 15 -4.66 -17.93 -53.73
CA ASN A 15 -4.11 -18.48 -52.48
C ASN A 15 -3.39 -17.44 -51.59
N ILE A 16 -3.07 -16.25 -52.11
CA ILE A 16 -2.50 -15.14 -51.33
C ILE A 16 -3.59 -14.20 -50.81
N PHE A 17 -4.70 -14.05 -51.56
CA PHE A 17 -5.82 -13.20 -51.14
C PHE A 17 -6.65 -13.77 -49.97
N PHE A 18 -6.74 -15.10 -49.84
CA PHE A 18 -7.50 -15.74 -48.76
C PHE A 18 -6.87 -15.58 -47.35
N PRO A 19 -5.55 -15.74 -47.15
CA PRO A 19 -4.92 -15.46 -45.85
C PRO A 19 -4.81 -13.96 -45.52
N ALA A 20 -4.76 -13.08 -46.53
CA ALA A 20 -4.67 -11.63 -46.32
C ALA A 20 -5.96 -11.01 -45.76
N ILE A 21 -7.13 -11.53 -46.15
CA ILE A 21 -8.43 -11.05 -45.65
C ILE A 21 -8.68 -11.49 -44.20
N ILE A 22 -8.22 -12.69 -43.82
CA ILE A 22 -8.29 -13.18 -42.43
C ILE A 22 -7.38 -12.35 -41.51
N PHE A 23 -6.20 -11.92 -41.98
CA PHE A 23 -5.30 -11.06 -41.21
C PHE A 23 -5.86 -9.64 -40.96
N ILE A 24 -6.67 -9.12 -41.90
CA ILE A 24 -7.34 -7.81 -41.78
C ILE A 24 -8.51 -7.86 -40.77
N ILE A 25 -9.23 -8.97 -40.69
CA ILE A 25 -10.34 -9.13 -39.73
C ILE A 25 -9.83 -9.26 -38.28
N ILE A 26 -8.65 -9.85 -38.08
CA ILE A 26 -8.00 -9.95 -36.75
C ILE A 26 -7.42 -8.58 -36.30
N GLY A 27 -7.06 -7.70 -37.23
CA GLY A 27 -6.49 -6.37 -36.94
C GLY A 27 -7.50 -5.31 -36.46
N LEU A 28 -8.80 -5.55 -36.59
CA LEU A 28 -9.85 -4.61 -36.15
C LEU A 28 -10.35 -4.89 -34.72
N SER A 29 -9.86 -5.93 -34.05
CA SER A 29 -10.03 -6.12 -32.60
C SER A 29 -8.97 -5.33 -31.82
N ALA A 30 -8.78 -4.06 -32.18
CA ALA A 30 -8.14 -3.12 -31.27
C ALA A 30 -9.16 -2.86 -30.16
N CYS A 31 -8.99 -3.56 -29.03
CA CYS A 31 -9.69 -3.23 -27.79
C CYS A 31 -9.62 -1.71 -27.61
N LYS A 32 -10.78 -1.05 -27.67
CA LYS A 32 -10.90 0.27 -27.05
C LYS A 32 -10.48 0.05 -25.60
N LYS A 33 -9.31 0.56 -25.22
CA LYS A 33 -8.98 0.70 -23.81
C LYS A 33 -9.98 1.69 -23.27
N GLU A 34 -11.06 1.20 -22.69
CA GLU A 34 -11.89 1.99 -21.80
C GLU A 34 -10.94 2.44 -20.68
N TYR A 35 -10.63 3.74 -20.64
CA TYR A 35 -9.63 4.32 -19.74
C TYR A 35 -10.10 4.39 -18.27
N TYR A 36 -11.19 3.71 -17.95
CA TYR A 36 -11.74 3.60 -16.62
C TYR A 36 -12.20 2.14 -16.47
N GLU A 37 -11.35 1.29 -15.90
CA GLU A 37 -11.86 0.07 -15.29
C GLU A 37 -12.62 0.53 -14.04
N GLU A 38 -13.93 0.79 -14.17
CA GLU A 38 -14.82 0.80 -13.02
C GLU A 38 -14.75 -0.61 -12.43
N THR A 39 -13.93 -0.82 -11.40
CA THR A 39 -13.72 -2.11 -10.73
C THR A 39 -14.96 -2.61 -9.95
N GLY A 40 -16.14 -2.14 -10.35
CA GLY A 40 -17.41 -2.35 -9.67
C GLY A 40 -17.58 -1.45 -8.46
N LYS A 41 -18.84 -1.21 -8.09
CA LYS A 41 -19.20 -0.62 -6.80
C LYS A 41 -18.82 -1.61 -5.70
N HIS A 42 -17.60 -1.53 -5.19
CA HIS A 42 -17.18 -2.32 -4.03
C HIS A 42 -18.04 -1.91 -2.84
N ASP A 43 -18.74 -2.87 -2.22
CA ASP A 43 -19.38 -2.62 -0.93
C ASP A 43 -18.27 -2.46 0.10
N PRO A 44 -18.08 -1.26 0.67
CA PRO A 44 -17.02 -1.06 1.64
C PRO A 44 -17.32 -1.79 2.97
N ASN A 45 -18.57 -2.18 3.21
CA ASN A 45 -18.97 -2.74 4.49
C ASN A 45 -18.49 -4.19 4.64
N TYR A 46 -17.90 -4.47 5.79
CA TYR A 46 -17.54 -5.83 6.19
C TYR A 46 -18.38 -6.25 7.40
N ASN A 47 -19.10 -7.36 7.27
CA ASN A 47 -19.93 -7.90 8.34
C ASN A 47 -19.08 -8.66 9.39
N GLY A 48 -18.31 -7.90 10.15
CA GLY A 48 -17.44 -8.38 11.22
C GLY A 48 -16.58 -7.26 11.78
N THR A 49 -15.75 -7.55 12.78
CA THR A 49 -14.82 -6.59 13.38
C THR A 49 -13.55 -6.42 12.53
N ILE A 50 -12.74 -5.39 12.78
CA ILE A 50 -11.41 -5.25 12.16
C ILE A 50 -10.60 -6.52 12.43
N TRP A 51 -10.62 -7.02 13.67
CA TRP A 51 -9.93 -8.25 14.04
C TRP A 51 -10.36 -9.46 13.18
N GLN A 52 -11.68 -9.66 13.01
CA GLN A 52 -12.21 -10.74 12.17
C GLN A 52 -11.80 -10.60 10.70
N TYR A 53 -11.76 -9.38 10.16
CA TYR A 53 -11.27 -9.14 8.80
C TYR A 53 -9.82 -9.60 8.64
N LEU A 54 -8.94 -9.21 9.58
CA LEU A 54 -7.53 -9.60 9.56
C LEU A 54 -7.36 -11.12 9.62
N GLN A 55 -8.13 -11.79 10.49
CA GLN A 55 -8.12 -13.26 10.60
C GLN A 55 -8.62 -13.96 9.33
N GLY A 56 -9.53 -13.34 8.58
CA GLY A 56 -10.04 -13.84 7.29
C GLY A 56 -9.06 -13.68 6.12
N ARG A 57 -8.05 -12.80 6.25
CA ARG A 57 -7.06 -12.47 5.21
C ARG A 57 -5.64 -12.87 5.62
N LYS A 58 -5.47 -14.15 5.98
CA LYS A 58 -4.18 -14.74 6.38
C LYS A 58 -3.10 -14.67 5.29
N ASP A 59 -3.50 -14.51 4.04
CA ASP A 59 -2.59 -14.24 2.92
C ASP A 59 -1.83 -12.92 3.07
N LEU A 60 -2.38 -11.97 3.85
CA LEU A 60 -1.78 -10.66 4.09
C LEU A 60 -1.41 -10.39 5.57
N PHE A 61 -2.08 -11.04 6.53
CA PHE A 61 -2.05 -10.63 7.95
C PHE A 61 -1.80 -11.78 8.95
N ASP A 62 -1.28 -12.93 8.55
CA ASP A 62 -0.98 -14.04 9.47
C ASP A 62 0.09 -13.66 10.52
N THR A 63 1.15 -12.98 10.10
CA THR A 63 2.18 -12.47 11.02
C THR A 63 1.67 -11.29 11.83
N LEU A 64 0.96 -10.35 11.19
CA LEU A 64 0.38 -9.19 11.86
C LEU A 64 -0.54 -9.59 13.01
N THR A 65 -1.45 -10.54 12.79
CA THR A 65 -2.39 -10.99 13.83
C THR A 65 -1.67 -11.60 15.03
N LYS A 66 -0.66 -12.45 14.80
CA LYS A 66 0.18 -13.01 15.88
C LYS A 66 0.90 -11.92 16.69
N VAL A 67 1.45 -10.91 16.02
CA VAL A 67 2.15 -9.80 16.67
C VAL A 67 1.18 -8.92 17.45
N VAL A 68 -0.02 -8.64 16.92
CA VAL A 68 -1.08 -7.88 17.62
C VAL A 68 -1.55 -8.59 18.88
N GLU A 69 -1.76 -9.91 18.82
CA GLU A 69 -2.09 -10.73 20.00
C GLU A 69 -0.97 -10.70 21.03
N TYR A 70 0.27 -10.91 20.60
CA TYR A 70 1.43 -10.86 21.48
C TYR A 70 1.59 -9.49 22.14
N ALA A 71 1.38 -8.40 21.39
CA ALA A 71 1.39 -7.03 21.90
C ALA A 71 0.27 -6.73 22.91
N GLY A 72 -0.75 -7.59 23.01
CA GLY A 72 -1.93 -7.37 23.84
C GLY A 72 -2.88 -6.32 23.26
N MET A 73 -2.89 -6.16 21.94
CA MET A 73 -3.67 -5.12 21.23
C MET A 73 -4.89 -5.65 20.50
N LYS A 74 -5.18 -6.96 20.60
CA LYS A 74 -6.36 -7.59 19.98
C LYS A 74 -7.65 -6.86 20.31
N ASP A 75 -7.88 -6.57 21.60
CA ASP A 75 -9.14 -5.97 22.06
C ASP A 75 -9.40 -4.58 21.46
N ILE A 76 -8.35 -3.82 21.17
CA ILE A 76 -8.48 -2.52 20.47
C ILE A 76 -9.08 -2.74 19.08
N LEU A 77 -8.61 -3.74 18.33
CA LEU A 77 -9.09 -4.03 16.97
C LEU A 77 -10.40 -4.83 16.94
N ASP A 78 -10.77 -5.48 18.03
CA ASP A 78 -11.96 -6.32 18.11
C ASP A 78 -13.18 -5.57 18.71
N LYS A 79 -12.94 -4.58 19.59
CA LYS A 79 -14.00 -3.95 20.39
C LYS A 79 -14.08 -2.44 20.23
N GLU A 80 -12.95 -1.75 20.10
CA GLU A 80 -12.93 -0.29 20.09
C GLU A 80 -13.32 0.29 18.74
N SER A 81 -13.76 1.56 18.77
CA SER A 81 -14.03 2.36 17.57
C SER A 81 -12.79 3.07 17.09
N VAL A 82 -12.11 2.50 16.09
CA VAL A 82 -10.81 2.97 15.60
C VAL A 82 -10.69 2.95 14.08
N THR A 83 -9.71 3.70 13.58
CA THR A 83 -9.19 3.61 12.21
C THR A 83 -7.83 2.94 12.26
N PHE A 84 -7.70 1.78 11.63
CA PHE A 84 -6.47 1.01 11.60
C PHE A 84 -5.83 1.03 10.21
N PHE A 85 -4.57 1.47 10.15
CA PHE A 85 -3.73 1.41 8.97
C PHE A 85 -2.89 0.13 9.00
N ALA A 86 -3.48 -1.00 8.60
CA ALA A 86 -2.86 -2.31 8.73
C ALA A 86 -1.58 -2.44 7.88
N PRO A 87 -0.40 -2.66 8.50
CA PRO A 87 0.79 -3.05 7.78
C PRO A 87 0.71 -4.53 7.41
N PRO A 88 0.80 -4.92 6.13
CA PRO A 88 0.83 -6.34 5.75
C PRO A 88 2.05 -7.07 6.32
N ASP A 89 1.99 -8.39 6.38
CA ASP A 89 3.04 -9.27 6.91
C ASP A 89 4.43 -8.96 6.37
N MET A 90 4.52 -8.66 5.07
CA MET A 90 5.79 -8.30 4.42
C MET A 90 6.45 -7.05 5.01
N SER A 91 5.69 -6.10 5.57
CA SER A 91 6.28 -4.95 6.28
C SER A 91 6.93 -5.36 7.60
N ILE A 92 6.39 -6.35 8.31
CA ILE A 92 6.97 -6.92 9.53
C ILE A 92 8.18 -7.78 9.19
N VAL A 93 8.11 -8.62 8.16
CA VAL A 93 9.24 -9.44 7.68
C VAL A 93 10.44 -8.57 7.33
N LYS A 94 10.22 -7.44 6.65
CA LYS A 94 11.27 -6.45 6.37
C LYS A 94 11.91 -5.95 7.66
N ALA A 95 11.13 -5.51 8.66
CA ALA A 95 11.66 -5.02 9.93
C ALA A 95 12.45 -6.09 10.72
N MET A 96 12.00 -7.34 10.70
CA MET A 96 12.72 -8.45 11.32
C MET A 96 14.03 -8.76 10.59
N LYS A 97 14.05 -8.66 9.27
CA LYS A 97 15.28 -8.78 8.47
C LYS A 97 16.28 -7.69 8.85
N GLU A 98 15.82 -6.44 8.98
CA GLU A 98 16.66 -5.32 9.42
C GLU A 98 17.26 -5.54 10.81
N LEU A 99 16.45 -6.03 11.74
CA LEU A 99 16.91 -6.38 13.08
C LEU A 99 18.02 -7.44 13.02
N ASN A 100 17.83 -8.49 12.22
CA ASN A 100 18.82 -9.57 12.09
C ASN A 100 20.11 -9.10 11.40
N GLU A 101 20.02 -8.29 10.34
CA GLU A 101 21.19 -7.69 9.71
C GLU A 101 21.99 -6.84 10.71
N TYR A 102 21.29 -6.06 11.53
CA TYR A 102 21.91 -5.26 12.59
C TYR A 102 22.61 -6.14 13.64
N LEU A 103 21.95 -7.18 14.15
CA LEU A 103 22.52 -8.09 15.15
C LEU A 103 23.77 -8.83 14.64
N VAL A 104 23.71 -9.36 13.41
CA VAL A 104 24.86 -10.05 12.77
C VAL A 104 26.04 -9.11 12.60
N SER A 105 25.80 -7.85 12.22
CA SER A 105 26.87 -6.85 12.09
C SER A 105 27.61 -6.57 13.41
N ARG A 106 27.00 -6.91 14.55
CA ARG A 106 27.56 -6.78 15.89
C ARG A 106 28.03 -8.11 16.49
N GLY A 107 28.04 -9.19 15.72
CA GLY A 107 28.43 -10.53 16.18
C GLY A 107 27.44 -11.15 17.17
N GLN A 108 26.16 -10.75 17.11
CA GLN A 108 25.10 -11.28 17.98
C GLN A 108 24.25 -12.31 17.22
N ASP A 109 23.63 -13.22 17.96
CA ASP A 109 22.69 -14.21 17.40
C ASP A 109 21.45 -13.53 16.80
N THR A 110 20.89 -14.15 15.76
CA THR A 110 19.69 -13.65 15.09
C THR A 110 18.42 -13.99 15.84
N VAL A 111 17.40 -13.18 15.62
CA VAL A 111 16.03 -13.41 16.08
C VAL A 111 15.28 -14.25 15.05
N THR A 112 14.69 -15.36 15.51
CA THR A 112 13.87 -16.25 14.68
C THR A 112 12.38 -16.19 15.04
N SER A 113 12.03 -15.59 16.17
CA SER A 113 10.66 -15.45 16.65
C SER A 113 10.33 -14.02 17.07
N TYR A 114 9.15 -13.53 16.70
CA TYR A 114 8.65 -12.22 17.15
C TYR A 114 8.56 -12.10 18.67
N LYS A 115 8.45 -13.24 19.40
CA LYS A 115 8.41 -13.29 20.86
C LYS A 115 9.75 -12.95 21.52
N GLN A 116 10.85 -12.96 20.77
CA GLN A 116 12.15 -12.55 21.28
C GLN A 116 12.29 -11.03 21.38
N VAL A 117 11.50 -10.28 20.60
CA VAL A 117 11.38 -8.83 20.73
C VAL A 117 10.40 -8.54 21.87
N ASP A 118 10.73 -7.57 22.72
CA ASP A 118 9.87 -7.25 23.85
C ASP A 118 8.46 -6.80 23.43
N GLN A 119 7.45 -7.22 24.21
CA GLN A 119 6.05 -6.92 23.93
C GLN A 119 5.78 -5.41 23.84
N SER A 120 6.43 -4.60 24.68
CA SER A 120 6.24 -3.16 24.68
C SER A 120 6.70 -2.51 23.36
N VAL A 121 7.75 -3.03 22.72
CA VAL A 121 8.22 -2.54 21.42
C VAL A 121 7.17 -2.77 20.36
N TRP A 122 6.57 -3.97 20.30
CA TRP A 122 5.49 -4.24 19.37
C TRP A 122 4.29 -3.33 19.61
N LYS A 123 3.91 -3.14 20.87
CA LYS A 123 2.77 -2.29 21.26
C LYS A 123 2.97 -0.83 20.86
N ASP A 124 4.14 -0.27 21.14
CA ASP A 124 4.47 1.12 20.82
C ASP A 124 4.44 1.37 19.31
N PHE A 125 5.00 0.44 18.53
CA PHE A 125 5.07 0.58 17.08
C PHE A 125 3.74 0.28 16.38
N LEU A 126 2.99 -0.73 16.82
CA LEU A 126 1.62 -0.99 16.33
C LEU A 126 0.69 0.19 16.65
N GLY A 127 0.88 0.83 17.80
CA GLY A 127 0.08 1.99 18.20
C GLY A 127 0.16 3.16 17.22
N MET A 128 1.25 3.30 16.46
CA MET A 128 1.39 4.34 15.42
C MET A 128 0.40 4.19 14.26
N TYR A 129 -0.14 2.99 14.06
CA TYR A 129 -1.06 2.67 12.95
C TYR A 129 -2.53 2.78 13.34
N ILE A 130 -2.83 3.10 14.60
CA ILE A 130 -4.20 3.13 15.13
C ILE A 130 -4.54 4.56 15.51
N ILE A 131 -5.61 5.08 14.91
CA ILE A 131 -6.21 6.37 15.27
C ILE A 131 -7.55 6.08 15.93
N LYS A 132 -7.88 6.81 17.00
CA LYS A 132 -9.21 6.72 17.62
C LYS A 132 -10.28 7.25 16.67
N ASP A 133 -11.48 6.71 16.75
CA ASP A 133 -12.62 7.05 15.89
C ASP A 133 -12.49 6.56 14.44
N LYS A 134 -13.59 6.71 13.70
CA LYS A 134 -13.76 6.20 12.34
C LYS A 134 -13.49 7.31 11.32
N TYR A 135 -12.47 7.12 10.50
CA TYR A 135 -12.11 8.03 9.42
C TYR A 135 -11.97 7.26 8.11
N VAL A 136 -12.87 7.55 7.18
CA VAL A 136 -12.76 7.11 5.79
C VAL A 136 -11.97 8.15 4.98
N LEU A 137 -11.58 7.80 3.76
CA LEU A 137 -10.70 8.60 2.90
C LEU A 137 -11.19 10.04 2.76
N LYS A 138 -12.51 10.26 2.60
CA LYS A 138 -13.10 11.60 2.45
C LYS A 138 -12.97 12.50 3.68
N ASP A 139 -12.67 11.93 4.85
CA ASP A 139 -12.56 12.69 6.09
C ASP A 139 -11.16 13.28 6.27
N PHE A 140 -10.19 12.86 5.46
CA PHE A 140 -8.82 13.35 5.48
C PHE A 140 -8.61 14.47 4.44
N PRO A 141 -7.84 15.52 4.79
CA PRO A 141 -7.54 16.60 3.87
C PRO A 141 -6.58 16.17 2.76
N GLN A 142 -6.47 17.00 1.72
CA GLN A 142 -5.52 16.78 0.65
C GLN A 142 -4.07 16.88 1.15
N LEU A 143 -3.22 16.03 0.60
CA LEU A 143 -1.77 16.04 0.77
C LEU A 143 -1.11 16.22 -0.60
N ASP A 144 -0.15 17.12 -0.70
CA ASP A 144 0.78 17.23 -1.82
C ASP A 144 2.20 17.26 -1.25
N THR A 145 2.96 16.20 -1.49
CA THR A 145 4.33 16.05 -0.97
C THR A 145 5.32 17.07 -1.56
N ILE A 146 4.95 17.77 -2.64
CA ILE A 146 5.75 18.83 -3.26
C ILE A 146 5.27 20.21 -2.79
N ASN A 147 3.96 20.38 -2.57
CA ASN A 147 3.35 21.63 -2.11
C ASN A 147 2.69 21.48 -0.74
N LEU A 148 3.50 21.16 0.27
CA LEU A 148 3.04 20.97 1.65
C LEU A 148 2.49 22.25 2.29
N GLU A 149 2.90 23.44 1.81
CA GLU A 149 2.38 24.72 2.31
C GLU A 149 0.89 24.90 2.01
N THR A 150 0.45 24.43 0.84
CA THR A 150 -0.97 24.50 0.44
C THR A 150 -1.73 23.23 0.86
N PHE A 151 -1.11 22.06 0.73
CA PHE A 151 -1.73 20.75 0.95
C PHE A 151 -0.86 19.88 1.86
N GLY A 152 -0.82 20.21 3.15
CA GLY A 152 0.05 19.53 4.12
C GLY A 152 -0.49 18.24 4.73
N GLY A 153 -1.71 17.81 4.39
CA GLY A 153 -2.43 16.82 5.19
C GLY A 153 -2.78 17.36 6.58
N GLN A 154 -3.00 16.48 7.56
CA GLN A 154 -3.31 16.86 8.95
C GLN A 154 -2.68 15.90 9.95
N GLY A 155 -2.33 16.42 11.13
CA GLY A 155 -1.83 15.65 12.26
C GLY A 155 -2.96 14.96 13.05
N TYR A 156 -2.78 13.68 13.36
CA TYR A 156 -3.67 12.85 14.17
C TYR A 156 -2.87 12.16 15.27
N THR A 157 -3.36 12.21 16.51
CA THR A 157 -2.70 11.50 17.62
C THR A 157 -3.01 10.02 17.52
N SER A 158 -1.98 9.21 17.34
CA SER A 158 -2.07 7.75 17.29
C SER A 158 -2.20 7.13 18.68
N TYR A 159 -2.50 5.84 18.74
CA TYR A 159 -2.68 5.10 19.98
C TYR A 159 -1.39 5.01 20.82
N SER A 160 -0.22 5.16 20.20
CA SER A 160 1.07 5.27 20.93
C SER A 160 1.33 6.67 21.48
N GLY A 161 0.40 7.63 21.30
CA GLY A 161 0.54 9.02 21.71
C GLY A 161 1.36 9.88 20.74
N ARG A 162 1.92 9.29 19.67
CA ARG A 162 2.65 10.03 18.64
C ARG A 162 1.69 10.68 17.65
N VAL A 163 1.96 11.92 17.25
CA VAL A 163 1.22 12.59 16.18
C VAL A 163 1.71 12.05 14.83
N MET A 164 0.80 11.50 14.04
CA MET A 164 1.01 11.02 12.68
C MET A 164 0.38 11.99 11.69
N ASN A 165 1.00 12.22 10.53
CA ASN A 165 0.35 13.00 9.49
C ASN A 165 -0.44 12.08 8.57
N ILE A 166 -1.67 12.45 8.24
CA ILE A 166 -2.54 11.70 7.33
C ILE A 166 -3.09 12.67 6.28
N GLY A 167 -3.13 12.22 5.03
CA GLY A 167 -3.75 12.99 3.97
C GLY A 167 -3.88 12.21 2.66
N VAL A 168 -4.64 12.79 1.74
CA VAL A 168 -5.00 12.15 0.47
C VAL A 168 -4.24 12.83 -0.67
N LEU A 169 -3.36 12.08 -1.33
CA LEU A 169 -2.68 12.52 -2.54
C LEU A 169 -3.63 12.40 -3.73
N TYR A 170 -3.81 13.49 -4.45
CA TYR A 170 -4.60 13.52 -5.68
C TYR A 170 -3.62 13.41 -6.84
N ASN A 171 -3.57 12.25 -7.49
CA ASN A 171 -2.61 12.03 -8.57
C ASN A 171 -2.94 12.89 -9.80
N ASP A 172 -1.95 13.11 -10.65
CA ASP A 172 -2.15 13.79 -11.93
C ASP A 172 -2.65 12.82 -12.99
N THR A 173 -3.52 13.28 -13.88
CA THR A 173 -3.87 12.53 -15.09
C THR A 173 -2.87 12.86 -16.19
N LYS A 174 -2.32 11.83 -16.84
CA LYS A 174 -1.44 11.98 -18.01
C LYS A 174 -2.16 11.48 -19.24
N THR A 175 -2.37 12.35 -20.22
CA THR A 175 -2.91 12.00 -21.54
C THR A 175 -1.85 12.22 -22.61
N VAL A 176 -1.86 11.39 -23.64
CA VAL A 176 -0.95 11.51 -24.78
C VAL A 176 -1.78 11.83 -26.00
N ASN A 177 -1.49 12.95 -26.68
CA ASN A 177 -2.20 13.32 -27.90
C ASN A 177 -1.73 12.45 -29.08
N SER A 178 -2.38 12.59 -30.24
CA SER A 178 -2.04 11.84 -31.46
C SER A 178 -0.61 12.11 -31.98
N ASN A 179 0.02 13.20 -31.56
CA ASN A 179 1.39 13.57 -31.93
C ASN A 179 2.45 13.06 -30.95
N GLY A 180 2.03 12.41 -29.85
CA GLY A 180 2.92 11.92 -28.80
C GLY A 180 3.22 12.91 -27.67
N ASP A 181 2.62 14.10 -27.68
CA ASP A 181 2.80 15.08 -26.60
C ASP A 181 2.03 14.67 -25.34
N ILE A 182 2.70 14.79 -24.19
CA ILE A 182 2.11 14.48 -22.88
C ILE A 182 1.45 15.73 -22.32
N GLN A 183 0.15 15.65 -22.05
CA GLN A 183 -0.58 16.65 -21.27
C GLN A 183 -0.79 16.12 -19.85
N ILE A 184 -0.49 16.96 -18.86
CA ILE A 184 -0.63 16.64 -17.44
C ILE A 184 -1.72 17.54 -16.85
N ILE A 185 -2.80 16.92 -16.37
CA ILE A 185 -3.85 17.63 -15.63
C ILE A 185 -3.62 17.38 -14.15
N LYS A 186 -3.34 18.44 -13.41
CA LYS A 186 -3.04 18.37 -11.99
C LYS A 186 -4.25 17.91 -11.18
N TYR A 187 -4.02 17.00 -10.22
CA TYR A 187 -5.02 16.56 -9.23
C TYR A 187 -6.30 15.93 -9.78
N SER A 188 -6.34 15.54 -11.06
CA SER A 188 -7.52 14.97 -11.71
C SER A 188 -7.51 13.44 -11.77
N GLY A 189 -6.46 12.81 -11.27
CA GLY A 189 -6.26 11.36 -11.26
C GLY A 189 -6.87 10.69 -10.04
N TYR A 190 -6.44 9.45 -9.79
CA TYR A 190 -6.91 8.67 -8.65
C TYR A 190 -6.41 9.25 -7.32
N ARG A 191 -7.22 9.06 -6.28
CA ARG A 191 -6.90 9.47 -4.91
C ARG A 191 -6.22 8.33 -4.18
N GLN A 192 -5.13 8.63 -3.49
CA GLN A 192 -4.42 7.65 -2.67
C GLN A 192 -4.23 8.21 -1.26
N LEU A 193 -4.64 7.45 -0.25
CA LEU A 193 -4.46 7.81 1.15
C LEU A 193 -3.02 7.51 1.60
N TYR A 194 -2.49 8.34 2.50
CA TYR A 194 -1.15 8.22 3.06
C TYR A 194 -1.20 8.35 4.58
N LEU A 195 -0.55 7.42 5.28
CA LEU A 195 -0.16 7.57 6.69
C LEU A 195 1.32 7.87 6.75
N ASN A 196 1.69 9.00 7.35
CA ASN A 196 3.05 9.51 7.32
C ASN A 196 3.61 9.67 8.73
N TYR A 197 4.80 9.12 8.93
CA TYR A 197 5.58 9.39 10.13
C TYR A 197 6.30 10.72 9.98
N VAL A 198 6.15 11.59 10.98
CA VAL A 198 6.84 12.87 11.07
C VAL A 198 7.96 12.77 12.10
N GLU A 199 9.20 13.03 11.68
CA GLU A 199 10.36 13.02 12.56
C GLU A 199 10.32 14.14 13.60
N ASN A 200 10.01 15.36 13.17
CA ASN A 200 10.01 16.54 14.01
C ASN A 200 8.93 17.55 13.59
N TYR A 201 7.93 17.75 14.46
CA TYR A 201 6.89 18.77 14.26
C TYR A 201 7.36 20.19 14.57
N SER A 202 8.54 20.37 15.17
CA SER A 202 9.06 21.66 15.65
C SER A 202 9.88 22.44 14.60
N SER A 203 9.90 22.00 13.35
CA SER A 203 10.72 22.62 12.30
C SER A 203 10.06 23.91 11.81
N SER A 204 10.64 25.07 12.12
CA SER A 204 10.19 26.41 11.70
C SER A 204 10.20 26.67 10.18
N ASN A 205 10.51 25.66 9.36
CA ASN A 205 10.73 25.77 7.91
C ASN A 205 9.75 24.93 7.07
N ASN A 206 8.53 24.64 7.57
CA ASN A 206 7.39 24.03 6.84
C ASN A 206 7.64 22.75 6.01
N LEU A 207 8.83 22.17 6.06
CA LEU A 207 9.20 20.94 5.38
C LEU A 207 9.40 19.87 6.45
N PHE A 208 8.31 19.25 6.87
CA PHE A 208 8.37 18.07 7.71
C PHE A 208 9.11 16.97 6.95
N SER A 209 10.21 16.45 7.51
CA SER A 209 10.79 15.19 7.03
C SER A 209 9.78 14.08 7.34
N MET A 210 9.07 13.65 6.30
CA MET A 210 7.99 12.69 6.38
C MET A 210 8.40 11.39 5.73
N THR A 211 8.33 10.31 6.51
CA THR A 211 8.42 8.96 5.95
C THR A 211 7.01 8.52 5.58
N THR A 212 6.78 8.31 4.29
CA THR A 212 5.43 8.08 3.75
C THR A 212 5.04 6.61 3.74
N GLY A 213 3.82 6.31 4.21
CA GLY A 213 3.19 4.99 4.16
C GLY A 213 1.95 5.05 3.24
N PRO A 214 2.11 4.83 1.93
CA PRO A 214 0.98 4.83 1.00
C PRO A 214 0.03 3.66 1.29
N VAL A 215 -1.28 3.92 1.15
CA VAL A 215 -2.36 2.92 1.28
C VAL A 215 -2.61 2.26 -0.07
N ALA A 216 -2.70 0.93 -0.08
CA ALA A 216 -3.04 0.11 -1.25
C ALA A 216 -4.54 -0.19 -1.35
N THR A 217 -5.22 -0.33 -0.21
CA THR A 217 -6.68 -0.55 -0.15
C THR A 217 -7.25 0.30 0.97
N SER A 218 -8.14 1.23 0.65
CA SER A 218 -8.77 2.15 1.61
C SER A 218 -10.23 1.83 1.83
N ASP A 219 -10.80 2.38 2.91
CA ASP A 219 -12.24 2.42 3.19
C ASP A 219 -12.91 1.05 3.35
N ILE A 220 -12.17 0.03 3.82
CA ILE A 220 -12.82 -1.18 4.33
C ILE A 220 -13.50 -0.78 5.65
N GLN A 221 -14.78 -1.06 5.80
CA GLN A 221 -15.61 -0.61 6.94
C GLN A 221 -16.18 -1.79 7.72
N PRO A 222 -15.38 -2.41 8.62
CA PRO A 222 -15.88 -3.33 9.63
C PRO A 222 -16.87 -2.66 10.59
N THR A 223 -17.63 -3.45 11.35
CA THR A 223 -18.67 -2.95 12.25
C THR A 223 -18.14 -2.01 13.33
N ASN A 224 -16.94 -2.29 13.85
CA ASN A 224 -16.30 -1.48 14.88
C ASN A 224 -15.38 -0.38 14.35
N GLY A 225 -15.12 -0.22 13.05
CA GLY A 225 -14.12 0.77 12.64
C GLY A 225 -13.91 0.96 11.15
N VAL A 226 -12.75 1.52 10.79
CA VAL A 226 -12.28 1.64 9.41
C VAL A 226 -10.91 1.00 9.30
N LEU A 227 -10.67 0.29 8.21
CA LEU A 227 -9.42 -0.39 7.91
C LEU A 227 -8.87 0.13 6.57
N HIS A 228 -7.62 0.59 6.62
CA HIS A 228 -6.82 0.95 5.45
C HIS A 228 -5.59 0.04 5.40
N VAL A 229 -5.34 -0.64 4.29
CA VAL A 229 -4.22 -1.57 4.13
C VAL A 229 -3.05 -0.85 3.49
N LEU A 230 -1.90 -0.83 4.15
CA LEU A 230 -0.69 -0.19 3.64
C LEU A 230 -0.07 -0.96 2.47
N GLN A 231 0.56 -0.25 1.56
CA GLN A 231 1.24 -0.83 0.41
C GLN A 231 2.57 -1.47 0.84
N PHE A 232 2.58 -2.79 0.96
CA PHE A 232 3.75 -3.55 1.44
C PHE A 232 5.04 -3.27 0.67
N SER A 233 4.97 -2.99 -0.64
CA SER A 233 6.18 -2.74 -1.44
C SER A 233 6.87 -1.43 -1.09
N ARG A 234 6.14 -0.47 -0.52
CA ARG A 234 6.62 0.87 -0.17
C ARG A 234 6.61 1.17 1.33
N HIS A 235 6.31 0.17 2.16
CA HIS A 235 6.22 0.33 3.61
C HIS A 235 7.05 -0.72 4.37
N ILE A 236 7.75 -0.27 5.41
CA ILE A 236 8.42 -1.11 6.42
C ILE A 236 7.78 -0.84 7.78
N PHE A 237 7.62 -1.89 8.60
CA PHE A 237 7.03 -1.75 9.92
C PHE A 237 7.87 -0.78 10.78
N GLY A 238 7.24 0.30 11.20
CA GLY A 238 7.82 1.35 12.04
C GLY A 238 8.21 2.59 11.27
N PHE A 239 7.96 2.64 9.95
CA PHE A 239 8.32 3.70 9.02
C PHE A 239 9.82 3.86 8.85
N GLN A 240 10.56 4.12 9.93
CA GLN A 240 12.00 4.24 9.93
C GLN A 240 12.68 2.88 10.10
N ARG A 241 13.63 2.58 9.22
CA ARG A 241 14.36 1.30 9.17
C ARG A 241 14.99 0.93 10.53
N LEU A 242 15.57 1.90 11.22
CA LEU A 242 16.38 1.64 12.42
C LEU A 242 15.64 1.89 13.75
N ASP A 243 14.51 2.58 13.77
CA ASP A 243 13.86 2.92 15.04
C ASP A 243 13.31 1.68 15.74
N PHE A 244 12.65 0.80 14.98
CA PHE A 244 12.19 -0.50 15.50
C PHE A 244 13.38 -1.36 15.97
N VAL A 245 14.46 -1.39 15.19
CA VAL A 245 15.67 -2.15 15.50
C VAL A 245 16.31 -1.66 16.80
N ARG A 246 16.50 -0.35 16.95
CA ARG A 246 17.06 0.27 18.16
C ARG A 246 16.18 -0.01 19.36
N ALA A 247 14.86 0.19 19.25
CA ALA A 247 13.92 -0.08 20.32
C ALA A 247 13.96 -1.56 20.78
N ALA A 248 14.04 -2.49 19.84
CA ALA A 248 14.17 -3.91 20.14
C ALA A 248 15.48 -4.24 20.87
N VAL A 249 16.60 -3.68 20.42
CA VAL A 249 17.93 -3.91 21.03
C VAL A 249 18.04 -3.25 22.40
N ASP A 250 17.54 -2.02 22.55
CA ASP A 250 17.59 -1.25 23.80
C ASP A 250 16.75 -1.90 24.90
N LYS A 251 15.64 -2.55 24.54
CA LYS A 251 14.84 -3.37 25.46
C LYS A 251 15.45 -4.74 25.76
N GLY A 252 16.42 -5.17 24.97
CA GLY A 252 17.04 -6.48 25.03
C GLY A 252 16.27 -7.54 24.25
N ILE A 253 17.03 -8.38 23.54
CA ILE A 253 16.50 -9.55 22.83
C ILE A 253 16.38 -10.72 23.81
N LYS A 254 15.16 -11.27 23.93
CA LYS A 254 14.88 -12.41 24.81
C LYS A 254 15.46 -13.71 24.20
N PRO A 255 15.84 -14.68 25.05
CA PRO A 255 16.26 -15.99 24.58
C PRO A 255 15.13 -16.69 23.83
N LEU A 256 15.50 -17.64 22.97
CA LEU A 256 14.55 -18.53 22.31
C LEU A 256 14.01 -19.51 23.37
N ASN A 257 12.75 -19.35 23.76
CA ASN A 257 12.02 -20.29 24.62
C ASN A 257 11.29 -21.33 23.78
#